data_AF-A0AAX4HHN8-F1
#
_entry.id   AF-A0AAX4HHN8-F1
#
_cell.length_a   1.000
_cell.length_b   1.000
_cell.length_c   1.000
_cell.angle_alpha   90.00
_cell.angle_beta   90.00
_cell.angle_gamma   90.00
#
_symmetry.space_group_name_H-M   'P 1'
#
loop_
_entity.id
_entity.type
_entity.pdbx_description
1 polymer ?
#
loop_
_entity_poly.entity_id
_entity_poly.type
_entity_poly.pdbx_seq_one_letter_code
_entity_poly.pdbx_strand_id
1 'polypeptide(L)'
;MELPVHLYNLAHYKPLDPILRQHAVKADTYAYENSVNFPLYFSHCSGCGTMRICGLTCFYSIQYSKTPKKDRRTAKVGKKAPRKRTLHVRCVCGHVQKSPLLNKKEVKAVAPSDSFRETKRKKKKSELSALLEKKRENEKIAKPTLDLMAFMQ
;
A
#
# COMPACT_ATOMS: atom_id res chain seq x y z
N MET A 1 16.68 25.59 -28.03
CA MET A 1 16.04 24.89 -26.90
C MET A 1 14.95 24.01 -27.46
N GLU A 2 15.17 22.70 -27.54
CA GLU A 2 14.16 21.76 -28.03
C GLU A 2 13.13 21.52 -26.93
N LEU A 3 11.83 21.64 -27.25
CA LEU A 3 10.78 21.35 -26.28
C LEU A 3 10.83 19.86 -25.88
N PRO A 4 10.59 19.52 -24.60
CA PRO A 4 10.56 18.14 -24.11
C PRO A 4 9.56 17.25 -24.89
N VAL A 5 8.47 17.85 -25.36
CA VAL A 5 7.45 17.20 -26.18
C VAL A 5 8.00 16.78 -27.55
N HIS A 6 8.91 17.56 -28.13
CA HIS A 6 9.54 17.21 -29.40
C HIS A 6 10.45 15.98 -29.23
N LEU A 7 11.26 15.95 -28.17
CA LEU A 7 12.12 14.81 -27.86
C LEU A 7 11.30 13.53 -27.59
N TYR A 8 10.16 13.68 -26.93
CA TYR A 8 9.19 12.60 -26.74
C TYR A 8 8.67 12.04 -28.07
N ASN A 9 8.23 12.91 -28.98
CA ASN A 9 7.72 12.50 -30.30
C ASN A 9 8.78 11.77 -31.14
N LEU A 10 10.03 12.26 -31.11
CA LEU A 10 11.15 11.60 -31.79
C LEU A 10 11.45 10.22 -31.22
N ALA A 11 11.39 10.08 -29.89
CA ALA A 11 11.57 8.80 -29.22
C ALA A 11 10.46 7.79 -29.57
N HIS A 12 9.25 8.26 -29.87
CA HIS A 12 8.12 7.43 -30.29
C HIS A 12 8.14 7.03 -31.77
N TYR A 13 8.60 7.92 -32.65
CA TYR A 13 8.54 7.70 -34.10
C TYR A 13 9.33 6.46 -34.54
N LYS A 14 10.56 6.30 -34.05
CA LYS A 14 11.41 5.13 -34.33
C LYS A 14 12.21 4.71 -33.09
N PRO A 15 11.63 3.89 -32.21
CA PRO A 15 12.20 3.59 -30.89
C PRO A 15 13.36 2.58 -30.93
N LEU A 16 13.55 1.89 -32.05
CA LEU A 16 14.63 0.91 -32.24
C LEU A 16 15.91 1.53 -32.81
N ASP A 17 15.83 2.74 -33.37
CA ASP A 17 16.99 3.39 -33.95
C ASP A 17 17.99 3.78 -32.84
N PRO A 18 19.27 3.43 -33.00
CA PRO A 18 20.28 3.61 -31.95
C PRO A 18 20.58 5.08 -31.64
N ILE A 19 20.28 5.97 -32.58
CA ILE A 19 20.38 7.42 -32.43
C ILE A 19 19.17 7.94 -31.66
N LEU A 20 17.97 7.51 -32.06
CA LEU A 20 16.73 8.06 -31.53
C LEU A 20 16.40 7.57 -30.11
N ARG A 21 16.89 6.39 -29.71
CA ARG A 21 16.73 5.87 -28.34
C ARG A 21 17.26 6.81 -27.26
N GLN A 22 18.25 7.66 -27.57
CA GLN A 22 18.82 8.59 -26.58
C GLN A 22 17.90 9.78 -26.29
N HIS A 23 16.95 10.10 -27.17
CA HIS A 23 16.04 11.22 -26.95
C HIS A 23 15.11 11.00 -25.75
N ALA A 24 14.76 9.75 -25.45
CA ALA A 24 13.97 9.44 -24.27
C ALA A 24 14.73 9.79 -22.97
N VAL A 25 16.04 9.53 -22.94
CA VAL A 25 16.89 9.90 -21.81
C VAL A 25 17.06 11.41 -21.72
N LYS A 26 17.32 12.08 -22.86
CA LYS A 26 17.47 13.55 -22.92
C LYS A 26 16.20 14.29 -22.48
N ALA A 27 15.04 13.77 -22.84
CA ALA A 27 13.77 14.32 -22.38
C ALA A 27 13.61 14.16 -20.86
N ASP A 28 13.99 13.01 -20.30
CA ASP A 28 13.92 12.79 -18.85
C ASP A 28 14.89 13.68 -18.07
N THR A 29 16.13 13.84 -18.56
CA THR A 29 17.11 14.77 -17.97
C THR A 29 16.62 16.20 -18.03
N TYR A 30 16.04 16.62 -19.17
CA TYR A 30 15.46 17.95 -19.30
C TYR A 30 14.30 18.17 -18.30
N ALA A 31 13.43 17.18 -18.11
CA ALA A 31 12.38 17.31 -17.11
C ALA A 31 12.90 17.39 -15.69
N TYR A 32 13.92 16.58 -15.37
CA TYR A 32 14.55 16.61 -14.06
C TYR A 32 15.17 17.98 -13.78
N GLU A 33 15.92 18.54 -14.73
CA GLU A 33 16.54 19.86 -14.63
C GLU A 33 15.51 20.99 -14.49
N ASN A 34 14.40 20.90 -15.21
CA ASN A 34 13.35 21.93 -15.20
C ASN A 34 12.23 21.65 -14.18
N SER A 35 12.37 20.61 -13.34
CA SER A 35 11.32 20.17 -12.39
C SER A 35 9.93 19.94 -13.03
N VAL A 36 9.91 19.54 -14.29
CA VAL A 36 8.68 19.27 -15.05
C VAL A 36 8.25 17.83 -14.83
N ASN A 37 7.02 17.62 -14.37
CA ASN A 37 6.45 16.29 -14.27
C ASN A 37 6.06 15.76 -15.66
N PHE A 38 6.72 14.70 -16.12
CA PHE A 38 6.23 13.94 -17.28
C PHE A 38 5.05 13.03 -16.88
N PRO A 39 4.15 12.72 -17.83
CA PRO A 39 3.16 11.66 -17.64
C PRO A 39 3.83 10.35 -17.21
N LEU A 40 3.18 9.64 -16.29
CA LEU A 40 3.64 8.36 -15.70
C LEU A 40 3.98 7.26 -16.73
N TYR A 41 3.47 7.39 -17.96
CA TYR A 41 3.71 6.45 -19.06
C TYR A 41 5.03 6.69 -19.78
N PHE A 42 5.65 7.87 -19.59
CA PHE A 42 6.98 8.15 -20.08
C PHE A 42 7.99 7.42 -19.22
N SER A 43 8.42 6.26 -19.71
CA SER A 43 9.47 5.48 -19.06
C SER A 43 10.45 5.00 -20.11
N HIS A 44 11.73 5.06 -19.78
CA HIS A 44 12.80 4.55 -20.61
C HIS A 44 13.52 3.38 -19.91
N CYS A 45 14.25 2.59 -20.68
CA CYS A 45 15.05 1.51 -20.13
C CYS A 45 16.34 2.06 -19.51
N SER A 46 16.58 1.77 -18.23
CA SER A 46 17.81 2.16 -17.53
C SER A 46 19.09 1.55 -18.12
N GLY A 47 18.98 0.45 -18.86
CA GLY A 47 20.12 -0.19 -19.51
C GLY A 47 20.52 0.44 -20.85
N CYS A 48 19.56 0.64 -21.76
CA CYS A 48 19.83 1.05 -23.14
C CYS A 48 19.23 2.39 -23.55
N GLY A 49 18.50 3.06 -22.65
CA GLY A 49 17.86 4.36 -22.90
C GLY A 49 16.61 4.29 -23.78
N THR A 50 16.28 3.16 -24.41
CA THR A 50 15.11 3.05 -25.28
C THR A 50 13.83 3.32 -24.51
N MET A 51 12.93 4.10 -25.11
CA MET A 51 11.59 4.30 -24.61
C MET A 51 10.83 2.98 -24.50
N ARG A 52 10.04 2.82 -23.45
CA ARG A 52 9.25 1.61 -23.20
C ARG A 52 7.89 1.71 -23.84
N ILE A 53 7.68 0.87 -24.84
CA ILE A 53 6.42 0.70 -25.53
C ILE A 53 6.01 -0.75 -25.35
N CYS A 54 4.88 -0.97 -24.68
CA CYS A 54 4.34 -2.29 -24.42
C CYS A 54 4.19 -3.08 -25.72
N GLY A 55 4.77 -4.27 -25.78
CA GLY A 55 4.67 -5.18 -26.93
C GLY A 55 5.66 -4.89 -28.06
N LEU A 56 6.32 -3.72 -28.09
CA LEU A 56 7.34 -3.38 -29.09
C LEU A 56 8.74 -3.43 -28.50
N THR A 57 9.04 -2.51 -27.57
CA THR A 57 10.39 -2.41 -26.98
C THR A 57 10.49 -3.05 -25.60
N CYS A 58 9.34 -3.35 -24.99
CA CYS A 58 9.28 -3.96 -23.66
C CYS A 58 8.17 -5.00 -23.57
N PHE A 59 8.50 -6.12 -22.92
CA PHE A 59 7.56 -7.16 -22.53
C PHE A 59 7.19 -7.00 -21.06
N TYR A 60 5.88 -6.90 -20.79
CA TYR A 60 5.33 -6.77 -19.45
C TYR A 60 4.76 -8.12 -19.02
N SER A 61 5.18 -8.61 -17.86
CA SER A 61 4.66 -9.85 -17.28
C SER A 61 4.41 -9.69 -15.79
N ILE A 62 3.35 -10.31 -15.29
CA ILE A 62 3.05 -10.31 -13.85
C ILE A 62 3.46 -11.67 -13.30
N GLN A 63 4.45 -11.67 -12.41
CA GLN A 63 4.86 -12.88 -11.70
C GLN A 63 4.15 -12.97 -10.36
N TYR A 64 3.58 -14.15 -10.10
CA TYR A 64 2.93 -14.50 -8.85
C TYR A 64 3.85 -15.39 -8.03
N SER A 65 4.55 -14.82 -7.07
CA SER A 65 5.40 -15.57 -6.15
C SER A 65 4.63 -15.95 -4.88
N LYS A 66 4.86 -17.17 -4.39
CA LYS A 66 4.39 -17.58 -3.06
C LYS A 66 5.20 -16.80 -2.04
N THR A 67 4.53 -16.18 -1.07
CA THR A 67 5.20 -15.53 0.05
C THR A 67 5.88 -16.62 0.90
N PRO A 68 7.19 -16.49 1.21
CA PRO A 68 7.86 -17.46 2.05
C PRO A 68 7.21 -17.46 3.44
N LYS A 69 6.93 -18.66 3.99
CA LYS A 69 6.34 -18.87 5.31
C LYS A 69 7.34 -18.46 6.41
N LYS A 70 7.64 -17.18 6.60
CA LYS A 70 8.65 -16.78 7.59
C LYS A 70 8.16 -16.67 9.04
N ASP A 71 6.85 -16.56 9.30
CA ASP A 71 6.34 -16.55 10.68
C ASP A 71 5.06 -17.40 10.84
N ARG A 72 5.26 -18.71 11.01
CA ARG A 72 4.17 -19.68 11.25
C ARG A 72 3.58 -19.60 12.67
N ARG A 73 4.12 -18.74 13.55
CA ARG A 73 3.68 -18.63 14.96
C ARG A 73 2.47 -17.72 15.19
N THR A 74 2.09 -16.85 14.25
CA THR A 74 0.94 -15.93 14.37
C THR A 74 -0.14 -16.12 13.31
N ALA A 75 0.08 -17.02 12.35
CA ALA A 75 -0.89 -17.29 11.28
C ALA A 75 -2.06 -18.13 11.79
N LYS A 76 -3.21 -17.48 12.02
CA LYS A 76 -4.50 -18.14 12.24
C LYS A 76 -4.71 -19.23 11.18
N VAL A 77 -4.89 -20.45 11.65
CA VAL A 77 -5.23 -21.65 10.86
C VAL A 77 -6.41 -21.30 9.94
N GLY A 78 -6.21 -21.42 8.61
CA GLY A 78 -7.31 -21.33 7.63
C GLY A 78 -7.22 -20.22 6.56
N LYS A 79 -6.35 -19.21 6.69
CA LYS A 79 -6.22 -18.17 5.64
C LYS A 79 -5.04 -18.45 4.70
N LYS A 80 -5.34 -18.73 3.42
CA LYS A 80 -4.32 -18.82 2.35
C LYS A 80 -3.52 -17.51 2.32
N ALA A 81 -2.20 -17.60 2.48
CA ALA A 81 -1.33 -16.43 2.47
C ALA A 81 -1.45 -15.68 1.12
N PRO A 82 -1.46 -14.33 1.13
CA PRO A 82 -1.53 -13.56 -0.11
C PRO A 82 -0.29 -13.86 -0.97
N ARG A 83 -0.51 -14.15 -2.26
CA ARG A 83 0.57 -14.26 -3.26
C ARG A 83 1.16 -12.86 -3.48
N LYS A 84 2.49 -12.76 -3.51
CA LYS A 84 3.17 -11.51 -3.87
C LYS A 84 3.13 -11.35 -5.39
N ARG A 85 2.64 -10.21 -5.85
CA ARG A 85 2.57 -9.86 -7.27
C ARG A 85 3.73 -8.93 -7.60
N THR A 86 4.53 -9.28 -8.60
CA THR A 86 5.62 -8.44 -9.10
C THR A 86 5.44 -8.22 -10.58
N LEU A 87 5.42 -6.96 -11.02
CA LEU A 87 5.47 -6.60 -12.42
C LEU A 87 6.93 -6.70 -12.88
N HIS A 88 7.15 -7.48 -13.93
CA HIS A 88 8.42 -7.67 -14.59
C HIS A 88 8.34 -7.02 -15.96
N VAL A 89 9.14 -5.98 -16.15
CA VAL A 89 9.29 -5.28 -17.43
C VAL A 89 10.64 -5.69 -18.01
N ARG A 90 10.62 -6.43 -19.11
CA ARG A 90 11.83 -6.85 -19.84
C ARG A 90 11.99 -6.00 -21.08
N CYS A 91 13.14 -5.36 -21.24
CA CYS A 91 13.47 -4.64 -22.47
C CYS A 91 14.09 -5.57 -23.52
N VAL A 92 14.09 -5.17 -24.79
CA VAL A 92 14.79 -5.87 -25.90
C VAL A 92 16.28 -6.10 -25.59
N CYS A 93 16.92 -5.20 -24.86
CA CYS A 93 18.32 -5.36 -24.45
C CYS A 93 18.57 -6.42 -23.35
N GLY A 94 17.52 -7.09 -22.86
CA GLY A 94 17.61 -8.07 -21.78
C GLY A 94 17.54 -7.49 -20.37
N HIS A 95 17.54 -6.16 -20.22
CA HIS A 95 17.39 -5.52 -18.92
C HIS A 95 15.99 -5.77 -18.33
N VAL A 96 15.92 -6.16 -17.06
CA VAL A 96 14.66 -6.51 -16.37
C VAL A 96 14.43 -5.60 -15.18
N GLN A 97 13.40 -4.76 -15.26
CA GLN A 97 12.92 -4.00 -14.11
C GLN A 97 11.83 -4.79 -13.38
N LYS A 98 11.95 -4.91 -12.06
CA LYS A 98 10.95 -5.54 -11.20
C LYS A 98 10.32 -4.47 -10.32
N SER A 99 9.01 -4.27 -10.43
CA SER A 99 8.26 -3.39 -9.53
C SER A 99 7.23 -4.20 -8.73
N PRO A 100 7.18 -4.06 -7.39
CA PRO A 100 6.18 -4.75 -6.59
C PRO A 100 4.80 -4.14 -6.87
N LEU A 101 3.87 -4.98 -7.32
CA LEU A 101 2.46 -4.60 -7.34
C LEU A 101 1.94 -4.79 -5.91
N LEU A 102 1.85 -3.67 -5.18
CA LEU A 102 1.32 -3.68 -3.81
C LEU A 102 -0.05 -4.37 -3.81
N ASN A 103 -0.19 -5.41 -2.98
CA ASN A 103 -1.49 -5.92 -2.58
C ASN A 103 -2.10 -4.87 -1.62
N LYS A 104 -2.56 -3.73 -2.14
CA LYS A 104 -3.31 -2.75 -1.36
C LYS A 104 -4.63 -3.40 -0.94
N LYS A 105 -4.64 -4.08 0.20
CA LYS A 105 -5.68 -3.78 1.17
C LYS A 105 -5.35 -2.37 1.61
N GLU A 106 -6.15 -1.42 1.18
CA GLU A 106 -6.11 -0.05 1.63
C GLU A 106 -5.85 -0.03 3.13
N VAL A 107 -4.64 0.39 3.50
CA VAL A 107 -4.37 0.82 4.85
C VAL A 107 -5.22 2.06 4.97
N LYS A 108 -6.33 1.97 5.72
CA LYS A 108 -7.11 3.13 6.15
C LYS A 108 -6.11 4.19 6.58
N ALA A 109 -6.21 5.38 5.99
CA ALA A 109 -5.34 6.50 6.24
C ALA A 109 -5.03 6.60 7.75
N VAL A 110 -3.76 6.47 8.09
CA VAL A 110 -3.29 6.73 9.45
C VAL A 110 -3.35 8.24 9.61
N ALA A 111 -4.31 8.71 10.40
CA ALA A 111 -4.36 10.08 10.89
C ALA A 111 -3.00 10.44 11.53
N PRO A 112 -2.57 11.71 11.46
CA PRO A 112 -1.26 12.13 11.93
C PRO A 112 -1.06 11.77 13.40
N SER A 113 0.14 11.32 13.71
CA SER A 113 0.59 10.83 14.99
C SER A 113 0.65 11.93 16.04
N ASP A 114 -0.20 11.85 17.06
CA ASP A 114 0.13 12.41 18.37
C ASP A 114 0.90 11.37 19.18
N SER A 115 2.16 11.71 19.41
CA SER A 115 3.09 11.08 20.34
C SER A 115 2.49 10.98 21.74
N PHE A 116 2.26 9.77 22.24
CA PHE A 116 2.52 9.39 23.63
C PHE A 116 2.42 7.86 23.75
N ARG A 117 3.58 7.22 23.91
CA ARG A 117 3.70 5.80 24.23
C ARG A 117 4.13 5.70 25.69
N GLU A 118 3.52 4.73 26.39
CA GLU A 118 3.74 4.27 27.78
C GLU A 118 2.64 4.74 28.73
N THR A 119 1.66 3.91 29.11
CA THR A 119 1.86 2.66 29.85
C THR A 119 0.59 1.78 29.85
N LYS A 120 0.81 0.47 30.01
CA LYS A 120 -0.09 -0.56 30.59
C LYS A 120 -1.46 -0.78 29.93
N ARG A 121 -1.55 -1.94 29.27
CA ARG A 121 -2.77 -2.72 29.00
C ARG A 121 -3.72 -2.74 30.20
N LYS A 122 -4.81 -1.97 30.13
CA LYS A 122 -6.08 -2.32 30.78
C LYS A 122 -7.13 -2.38 29.68
N LYS A 123 -7.74 -3.56 29.50
CA LYS A 123 -8.90 -3.73 28.62
C LYS A 123 -9.93 -2.68 29.03
N LYS A 124 -10.24 -1.72 28.15
CA LYS A 124 -11.44 -0.89 28.28
C LYS A 124 -12.63 -1.85 28.17
N LYS A 125 -13.16 -2.29 29.31
CA LYS A 125 -14.55 -2.77 29.37
C LYS A 125 -15.39 -1.66 28.76
N SER A 126 -16.25 -2.01 27.80
CA SER A 126 -17.12 -1.02 27.15
C SER A 126 -17.92 -0.27 28.22
N GLU A 127 -18.08 1.04 28.06
CA GLU A 127 -18.79 1.91 29.03
C GLU A 127 -20.17 1.36 29.41
N LEU A 128 -20.83 0.69 28.46
CA LEU A 128 -22.08 -0.04 28.64
C LEU A 128 -22.00 -1.18 29.67
N SER A 129 -20.90 -1.94 29.68
CA SER A 129 -20.70 -3.03 30.65
C SER A 129 -20.42 -2.51 32.07
N ALA A 130 -19.72 -1.37 32.20
CA ALA A 130 -19.49 -0.73 33.49
C ALA A 130 -20.78 -0.11 34.08
N LEU A 131 -21.65 0.44 33.22
CA LEU A 131 -22.97 0.94 33.62
C LEU A 131 -23.91 -0.18 34.08
N LEU A 132 -23.88 -1.34 33.41
CA LEU A 132 -24.68 -2.51 33.80
C LEU A 132 -24.21 -3.14 35.12
N GLU A 133 -22.89 -3.19 35.36
CA GLU A 133 -22.33 -3.64 36.65
C GLU A 133 -22.72 -2.69 37.79
N LYS A 134 -22.61 -1.36 37.60
CA LYS A 134 -23.08 -0.36 38.59
C LYS A 134 -24.58 -0.43 38.87
N LYS A 135 -25.42 -0.67 37.85
CA LYS A 135 -26.87 -0.82 38.07
C LYS A 135 -27.20 -2.05 38.92
N ARG A 136 -26.50 -3.18 38.69
CA ARG A 136 -26.67 -4.40 39.49
C ARG A 136 -26.17 -4.26 40.92
N GLU A 137 -25.14 -3.46 41.16
CA GLU A 137 -24.67 -3.16 42.52
C GLU A 137 -25.67 -2.26 43.27
N ASN A 138 -26.23 -1.25 42.60
CA ASN A 138 -27.27 -0.41 43.19
C ASN A 138 -28.56 -1.19 43.51
N GLU A 139 -28.95 -2.16 42.69
CA GLU A 139 -30.10 -3.05 42.97
C GLU A 139 -29.86 -4.00 44.15
N LYS A 140 -28.60 -4.30 44.48
CA LYS A 140 -28.25 -5.10 45.67
C LYS A 140 -28.22 -4.28 46.94
N ILE A 141 -27.83 -3.00 46.84
CA ILE A 141 -27.78 -2.07 47.97
C ILE A 141 -29.18 -1.50 48.27
N ALA A 142 -30.04 -1.36 47.27
CA ALA A 142 -31.40 -0.84 47.40
C ALA A 142 -32.44 -1.85 47.92
N LYS A 143 -32.02 -2.99 48.48
CA LYS A 143 -32.91 -3.88 49.24
C LYS A 143 -32.57 -3.85 50.74
N PRO A 144 -33.00 -2.82 51.50
CA PRO A 144 -33.68 -3.16 52.74
C PRO A 144 -35.01 -3.77 52.32
N THR A 145 -35.15 -5.07 52.48
CA THR A 145 -36.46 -5.71 52.49
C THR A 145 -37.31 -4.97 53.53
N LEU A 146 -38.21 -4.12 53.05
CA LEU A 146 -39.36 -3.67 53.83
C LEU A 146 -40.20 -4.93 54.01
N ASP A 147 -39.93 -5.63 55.11
CA ASP A 147 -40.59 -6.87 55.48
C ASP A 147 -42.01 -6.54 55.94
N LEU A 148 -42.96 -6.62 54.99
CA LEU A 148 -44.38 -6.37 55.23
C LEU A 148 -45.00 -7.37 56.22
N MET A 149 -44.33 -8.49 56.52
CA MET A 149 -44.79 -9.48 57.50
C MET A 149 -44.48 -9.08 58.95
N ALA A 150 -43.59 -8.11 59.20
CA ALA A 150 -43.25 -7.65 60.54
C ALA A 150 -44.20 -6.56 61.09
N PHE A 151 -45.19 -6.11 60.30
CA PHE A 151 -46.10 -5.02 60.67
C PHE A 151 -47.50 -5.50 61.12
N MET A 152 -47.73 -6.82 61.19
CA MET A 152 -49.02 -7.43 61.56
C MET A 152 -48.90 -8.42 62.74
N GLN A 153 -48.03 -8.14 63.72
CA GLN A 153 -48.06 -8.78 65.04
C GLN A 153 -48.32 -7.73 66.12
#